data_AF-A0A2V5UW52-F1
#
_entry.id   AF-A0A2V5UW52-F1
#
_cell.length_a   1.000
_cell.length_b   1.000
_cell.length_c   1.000
_cell.angle_alpha   90.00
_cell.angle_beta   90.00
_cell.angle_gamma   90.00
#
_symmetry.space_group_name_H-M   'P 1'
#
loop_
_entity.id
_entity.type
_entity.pdbx_description
1 polymer ?
#
loop_
_entity_poly.entity_id
_entity_poly.type
_entity_poly.pdbx_seq_one_letter_code
_entity_poly.pdbx_strand_id
1 'polypeptide(L)'
;MGIRHVHAHFAGMAARTAFWIGRFFPITFSFTAHANDIFAPRDFEISLDRLVDAARVVVTETDYAEKFLRERFPDRAHRIHRVYNGLDLSLFKHADFSSTPPLIVAVGRLIAKKGFADLIRACQLLMEREKSFRCEIIGEGLLEKELRGQIQELDLQERVQLLGAKPQHEIRARLAAAGVFVLPSVIDPDGSMDNLPTVIMEAMAAGLPVISTRAAGRCRCAGWCDRASV
;
A
#
# COMPACT_ATOMS: atom_id res chain seq x y z
N MET A 1 35.50 -4.25 12.57
CA MET A 1 34.07 -4.47 12.91
C MET A 1 33.65 -5.82 12.35
N GLY A 2 33.15 -6.74 13.18
CA GLY A 2 32.82 -8.14 12.82
C GLY A 2 31.53 -8.33 12.01
N ILE A 3 31.19 -7.39 11.14
CA ILE A 3 29.97 -7.43 10.32
C ILE A 3 30.18 -8.44 9.19
N ARG A 4 29.28 -9.43 9.10
CA ARG A 4 29.33 -10.50 8.08
C ARG A 4 28.17 -10.45 7.07
N HIS A 5 27.17 -9.63 7.35
CA HIS A 5 25.96 -9.51 6.54
C HIS A 5 25.33 -8.12 6.66
N VAL A 6 24.75 -7.63 5.56
CA VAL A 6 23.96 -6.39 5.53
C VAL A 6 22.60 -6.66 4.90
N HIS A 7 21.53 -6.13 5.49
CA HIS A 7 20.18 -6.20 4.92
C HIS A 7 19.74 -4.82 4.46
N ALA A 8 19.27 -4.70 3.21
CA ALA A 8 18.75 -3.45 2.64
C ALA A 8 17.22 -3.47 2.55
N HIS A 9 16.55 -2.42 3.01
CA HIS A 9 15.09 -2.38 3.08
C HIS A 9 14.38 -2.16 1.73
N PHE A 10 15.11 -2.02 0.62
CA PHE A 10 14.54 -1.90 -0.74
C PHE A 10 15.53 -2.48 -1.75
N ALA A 11 15.04 -2.92 -2.91
CA ALA A 11 15.92 -3.21 -4.06
C ALA A 11 16.34 -1.91 -4.79
N GLY A 12 16.57 -0.83 -4.04
CA GLY A 12 16.98 0.49 -4.50
C GLY A 12 18.50 0.72 -4.38
N MET A 13 18.92 1.97 -4.11
CA MET A 13 20.35 2.31 -4.00
C MET A 13 21.05 1.55 -2.86
N ALA A 14 20.39 1.35 -1.72
CA ALA A 14 20.96 0.65 -0.58
C ALA A 14 21.37 -0.81 -0.91
N ALA A 15 20.52 -1.56 -1.62
CA ALA A 15 20.85 -2.92 -2.06
C ALA A 15 22.00 -2.94 -3.06
N ARG A 16 22.12 -1.93 -3.91
CA ARG A 16 23.22 -1.79 -4.88
C ARG A 16 24.53 -1.41 -4.22
N THR A 17 24.49 -0.55 -3.21
CA THR A 17 25.64 -0.30 -2.35
C THR A 17 26.08 -1.57 -1.64
N ALA A 18 25.14 -2.36 -1.09
CA ALA A 18 25.43 -3.64 -0.46
C ALA A 18 26.02 -4.66 -1.46
N PHE A 19 25.53 -4.69 -2.70
CA PHE A 19 26.10 -5.48 -3.79
C PHE A 19 27.58 -5.14 -4.02
N TRP A 20 27.94 -3.86 -4.11
CA TRP A 20 29.33 -3.44 -4.29
C TRP A 20 30.20 -3.75 -3.08
N ILE A 21 29.70 -3.53 -1.86
CA ILE A 21 30.41 -3.90 -0.63
C ILE A 21 30.76 -5.39 -0.65
N GLY A 22 29.83 -6.26 -1.06
CA GLY A 22 30.07 -7.69 -1.16
C GLY A 22 31.05 -8.12 -2.26
N ARG A 23 31.44 -7.22 -3.18
CA ARG A 23 32.51 -7.47 -4.17
C ARG A 23 33.90 -7.14 -3.66
N PHE A 24 34.02 -6.18 -2.75
CA PHE A 24 35.30 -5.75 -2.19
C PHE A 24 35.62 -6.41 -0.84
N PHE A 25 34.60 -6.89 -0.14
CA PHE A 25 34.73 -7.45 1.21
C PHE A 25 33.99 -8.78 1.34
N PRO A 26 34.39 -9.67 2.26
CA PRO A 26 33.71 -10.93 2.54
C PRO A 26 32.40 -10.71 3.34
N ILE A 27 31.55 -9.82 2.86
CA ILE A 27 30.27 -9.43 3.45
C ILE A 27 29.16 -9.86 2.49
N THR A 28 28.21 -10.63 3.00
CA THR A 28 27.03 -11.01 2.21
C THR A 28 25.91 -9.98 2.37
N PHE A 29 24.92 -9.99 1.48
CA PHE A 29 23.77 -9.12 1.64
C PHE A 29 22.45 -9.80 1.34
N SER A 30 21.38 -9.19 1.85
CA SER A 30 19.99 -9.50 1.53
C SER A 30 19.22 -8.20 1.33
N PHE A 31 18.03 -8.29 0.76
CA PHE A 31 17.15 -7.13 0.66
C PHE A 31 15.67 -7.51 0.75
N THR A 32 14.84 -6.55 1.15
CA THR A 32 13.38 -6.63 1.01
C THR A 32 12.97 -5.97 -0.29
N ALA A 33 12.21 -6.68 -1.12
CA ALA A 33 11.72 -6.21 -2.40
C ALA A 33 10.28 -5.71 -2.25
N HIS A 34 10.08 -4.42 -2.53
CA HIS A 34 8.77 -3.76 -2.45
C HIS A 34 8.16 -3.55 -3.84
N ALA A 35 6.89 -3.11 -3.88
CA ALA A 35 6.11 -2.98 -5.12
C ALA A 35 6.84 -2.26 -6.27
N ASN A 36 7.41 -1.08 -5.97
CA ASN A 36 8.11 -0.27 -6.97
C ASN A 36 9.46 -0.89 -7.40
N ASP A 37 10.01 -1.81 -6.62
CA ASP A 37 11.26 -2.49 -6.95
C ASP A 37 11.06 -3.64 -7.95
N ILE A 38 9.87 -4.24 -7.96
CA ILE A 38 9.62 -5.52 -8.66
C ILE A 38 8.62 -5.39 -9.82
N PHE A 39 7.59 -4.55 -9.69
CA PHE A 39 6.54 -4.41 -10.70
C PHE A 39 6.83 -3.31 -11.72
N ALA A 40 7.45 -2.23 -11.28
CA ALA A 40 7.89 -1.11 -12.13
C ALA A 40 9.31 -0.68 -11.73
N PRO A 41 10.31 -1.58 -11.85
CA PRO A 41 11.68 -1.28 -11.46
C PRO A 41 12.18 -0.07 -12.25
N ARG A 42 12.80 0.89 -11.56
CA ARG A 42 13.55 1.94 -12.24
C ARG A 42 14.78 1.34 -12.92
N ASP A 43 15.22 2.01 -13.99
CA ASP A 43 16.50 1.68 -14.61
C ASP A 43 17.65 2.08 -13.68
N PHE A 44 18.45 1.09 -13.33
CA PHE A 44 19.68 1.26 -12.57
C PHE A 44 20.78 0.45 -13.25
N GLU A 45 22.04 0.89 -13.12
CA GLU A 45 23.21 0.18 -13.67
C GLU A 45 23.29 -1.28 -13.21
N ILE A 46 22.89 -1.54 -11.96
CA ILE A 46 22.71 -2.89 -11.43
C ILE A 46 21.23 -3.23 -11.50
N SER A 47 20.86 -4.10 -12.44
CA SER A 47 19.49 -4.58 -12.60
C SER A 47 19.01 -5.37 -11.38
N LEU A 48 17.69 -5.51 -11.23
CA LEU A 48 17.09 -6.38 -10.23
C LEU A 48 17.62 -7.82 -10.35
N ASP A 49 17.76 -8.32 -11.57
CA ASP A 49 18.28 -9.65 -11.90
C ASP A 49 19.67 -9.88 -11.27
N ARG A 50 20.60 -8.92 -11.44
CA ARG A 50 21.93 -8.99 -10.82
C ARG A 50 21.88 -8.94 -9.29
N LEU A 51 20.95 -8.17 -8.72
CA LEU A 51 20.76 -8.13 -7.27
C LEU A 51 20.25 -9.46 -6.73
N VAL A 52 19.24 -10.04 -7.37
CA VAL A 52 18.65 -11.33 -6.97
C VAL A 52 19.67 -12.46 -7.07
N ASP A 53 20.49 -12.47 -8.12
CA ASP A 53 21.54 -13.48 -8.30
C ASP A 53 22.60 -13.46 -7.19
N ALA A 54 23.01 -12.25 -6.78
CA ALA A 54 24.07 -12.07 -5.81
C ALA A 54 23.58 -12.09 -4.35
N ALA A 55 22.30 -11.77 -4.11
CA ALA A 55 21.73 -11.75 -2.77
C ALA A 55 21.70 -13.17 -2.17
N ARG A 56 22.01 -13.23 -0.86
CA ARG A 56 21.88 -14.47 -0.08
C ARG A 56 20.42 -14.80 0.17
N VAL A 57 19.60 -13.78 0.40
CA VAL A 57 18.17 -13.86 0.71
C VAL A 57 17.48 -12.67 0.07
N VAL A 58 16.31 -12.90 -0.52
CA VAL A 58 15.38 -11.88 -0.99
C VAL A 58 14.09 -12.02 -0.20
N VAL A 59 13.72 -10.98 0.53
CA VAL A 59 12.48 -10.94 1.31
C VAL A 59 11.41 -10.20 0.52
N THR A 60 10.16 -10.61 0.62
CA THR A 60 9.02 -9.84 0.13
C THR A 60 7.80 -10.01 1.02
N GLU A 61 6.81 -9.16 0.87
CA GLU A 61 5.81 -8.93 1.91
C GLU A 61 4.47 -9.61 1.62
N THR A 62 4.28 -10.20 0.44
CA THR A 62 2.99 -10.80 0.04
C THR A 62 3.18 -12.09 -0.73
N ASP A 63 2.17 -12.96 -0.74
CA ASP A 63 2.19 -14.20 -1.54
C ASP A 63 2.27 -13.88 -3.04
N TYR A 64 1.67 -12.76 -3.46
CA TYR A 64 1.70 -12.34 -4.85
C TYR A 64 3.11 -11.94 -5.30
N ALA A 65 3.79 -11.11 -4.50
CA ALA A 65 5.15 -10.69 -4.81
C ALA A 65 6.13 -11.87 -4.70
N GLU A 66 5.93 -12.78 -3.75
CA GLU A 66 6.73 -14.01 -3.66
C GLU A 66 6.56 -14.87 -4.90
N LYS A 67 5.32 -15.16 -5.29
CA LYS A 67 5.02 -15.94 -6.50
C LYS A 67 5.63 -15.28 -7.74
N PHE A 68 5.42 -13.97 -7.91
CA PHE A 68 5.96 -13.20 -9.02
C PHE A 68 7.50 -13.30 -9.10
N LEU A 69 8.21 -13.12 -7.99
CA LEU A 69 9.67 -13.22 -7.95
C LEU A 69 10.15 -14.66 -8.22
N ARG A 70 9.47 -15.68 -7.69
CA ARG A 70 9.84 -17.09 -7.90
C ARG A 70 9.63 -17.50 -9.37
N GLU A 71 8.58 -17.02 -10.01
CA GLU A 71 8.32 -17.27 -11.44
C GLU A 71 9.31 -16.52 -12.33
N ARG A 72 9.70 -15.29 -11.97
CA ARG A 72 10.72 -14.52 -12.69
C ARG A 72 12.14 -15.07 -12.51
N PHE A 73 12.46 -15.61 -11.32
CA PHE A 73 13.80 -16.09 -10.95
C PHE A 73 13.77 -17.56 -10.46
N PRO A 74 13.43 -18.53 -11.33
CA PRO A 74 13.24 -19.93 -10.92
C PRO A 74 14.48 -20.55 -10.28
N ASP A 75 15.67 -20.28 -10.81
CA ASP A 75 16.95 -20.80 -10.29
C ASP A 75 17.31 -20.26 -8.89
N ARG A 76 16.67 -19.14 -8.49
CA ARG A 76 16.87 -18.47 -7.20
C ARG A 76 15.67 -18.58 -6.28
N ALA A 77 14.63 -19.32 -6.67
CA ALA A 77 13.40 -19.43 -5.89
C ALA A 77 13.65 -19.83 -4.43
N HIS A 78 14.60 -20.73 -4.17
CA HIS A 78 14.95 -21.17 -2.81
C HIS A 78 15.48 -20.05 -1.88
N ARG A 79 15.86 -18.88 -2.41
CA ARG A 79 16.33 -17.70 -1.66
C ARG A 79 15.27 -16.62 -1.49
N ILE A 80 14.13 -16.77 -2.15
CA ILE A 80 13.02 -15.82 -2.06
C ILE A 80 12.13 -16.29 -0.91
N HIS A 81 11.84 -15.41 0.04
CA HIS A 81 11.03 -15.73 1.20
C HIS A 81 9.99 -14.63 1.45
N ARG A 82 8.76 -15.04 1.72
CA ARG A 82 7.73 -14.12 2.19
C ARG A 82 7.84 -13.89 3.70
N VAL A 83 7.92 -12.63 4.10
CA VAL A 83 7.81 -12.17 5.48
C VAL A 83 6.83 -10.99 5.50
N TYR A 84 5.64 -11.19 6.07
CA TYR A 84 4.67 -10.10 6.20
C TYR A 84 5.19 -9.02 7.15
N ASN A 85 4.84 -7.76 6.87
CA ASN A 85 5.08 -6.68 7.80
C ASN A 85 4.21 -6.87 9.05
N GLY A 86 4.83 -6.74 10.22
CA GLY A 86 4.12 -6.78 11.50
C GLY A 86 3.44 -5.44 11.82
N LEU A 87 2.40 -5.50 12.65
CA LEU A 87 1.72 -4.33 13.20
C LEU A 87 1.61 -4.50 14.72
N ASP A 88 1.89 -3.43 15.47
CA ASP A 88 1.63 -3.43 16.92
C ASP A 88 0.14 -3.14 17.17
N LEU A 89 -0.61 -4.19 17.46
CA LEU A 89 -2.06 -4.12 17.68
C LEU A 89 -2.44 -3.28 18.91
N SER A 90 -1.54 -3.10 19.88
CA SER A 90 -1.83 -2.30 21.09
C SER A 90 -2.02 -0.81 20.79
N LEU A 91 -1.56 -0.36 19.62
CA LEU A 91 -1.68 1.03 19.16
C LEU A 91 -3.06 1.34 18.55
N PHE A 92 -3.91 0.33 18.33
CA PHE A 92 -5.17 0.47 17.63
C PHE A 92 -6.35 0.32 18.59
N LYS A 93 -7.29 1.26 18.50
CA LYS A 93 -8.59 1.15 19.14
C LYS A 93 -9.58 0.52 18.17
N HIS A 94 -10.54 -0.24 18.71
CA HIS A 94 -11.64 -0.74 17.90
C HIS A 94 -12.46 0.42 17.35
N ALA A 95 -12.90 0.27 16.10
CA ALA A 95 -13.72 1.24 15.41
C ALA A 95 -15.06 1.42 16.13
N ASP A 96 -15.41 2.67 16.34
CA ASP A 96 -16.71 3.11 16.82
C ASP A 96 -17.56 3.56 15.62
N PHE A 97 -18.64 2.82 15.38
CA PHE A 97 -19.59 3.06 14.29
C PHE A 97 -20.65 4.12 14.63
N SER A 98 -20.48 4.88 15.72
CA SER A 98 -21.42 5.90 16.19
C SER A 98 -21.46 7.19 15.34
N SER A 99 -20.50 7.41 14.45
CA SER A 99 -20.43 8.61 13.61
C SER A 99 -21.71 8.82 12.79
N THR A 100 -22.39 9.94 13.05
CA THR A 100 -23.55 10.41 12.26
C THR A 100 -23.26 11.77 11.62
N PRO A 101 -23.29 11.89 10.28
CA PRO A 101 -23.48 10.80 9.32
C PRO A 101 -22.26 9.86 9.26
N PRO A 102 -22.43 8.63 8.73
CA PRO A 102 -21.35 7.65 8.62
C PRO A 102 -20.09 8.22 7.96
N LEU A 103 -18.93 7.93 8.54
CA LEU A 103 -17.64 8.42 8.07
C LEU A 103 -16.92 7.35 7.22
N ILE A 104 -16.64 7.70 5.97
CA ILE A 104 -15.78 6.97 5.05
C ILE A 104 -14.37 7.55 5.18
N VAL A 105 -13.36 6.72 5.43
CA VAL A 105 -11.96 7.15 5.46
C VAL A 105 -11.16 6.45 4.38
N ALA A 106 -10.35 7.22 3.67
CA ALA A 106 -9.37 6.72 2.72
C ALA A 106 -8.01 7.33 3.04
N VAL A 107 -6.95 6.55 2.95
CA VAL A 107 -5.59 7.00 3.31
C VAL A 107 -4.59 6.54 2.27
N GLY A 108 -3.77 7.46 1.76
CA GLY A 108 -2.69 7.14 0.83
C GLY A 108 -2.19 8.35 0.05
N ARG A 109 -1.09 8.17 -0.67
CA ARG A 109 -0.55 9.21 -1.57
C ARG A 109 -1.58 9.58 -2.64
N LEU A 110 -1.75 10.85 -2.95
CA LEU A 110 -2.66 11.33 -3.99
C LEU A 110 -2.02 11.14 -5.37
N ILE A 111 -2.00 9.89 -5.83
CA ILE A 111 -1.45 9.44 -7.12
C ILE A 111 -2.44 8.50 -7.81
N ALA A 112 -2.33 8.36 -9.13
CA ALA A 112 -3.32 7.66 -9.97
C ALA A 112 -3.64 6.25 -9.46
N LYS A 113 -2.62 5.42 -9.18
CA LYS A 113 -2.81 4.07 -8.63
C LYS A 113 -3.57 3.95 -7.31
N LYS A 114 -3.82 5.02 -6.56
CA LYS A 114 -4.66 4.93 -5.35
C LYS A 114 -6.16 5.00 -5.64
N GLY A 115 -6.54 5.39 -6.86
CA GLY A 115 -7.93 5.36 -7.33
C GLY A 115 -8.87 6.33 -6.62
N PHE A 116 -8.36 7.40 -5.99
CA PHE A 116 -9.23 8.34 -5.27
C PHE A 116 -10.24 9.06 -6.16
N ALA A 117 -9.96 9.19 -7.47
CA ALA A 117 -10.93 9.68 -8.44
C ALA A 117 -12.17 8.76 -8.57
N ASP A 118 -11.99 7.44 -8.43
CA ASP A 118 -13.09 6.47 -8.38
C ASP A 118 -13.88 6.59 -7.07
N LEU A 119 -13.21 6.80 -5.94
CA LEU A 119 -13.87 7.03 -4.65
C LEU A 119 -14.75 8.28 -4.67
N ILE A 120 -14.27 9.37 -5.27
CA ILE A 120 -15.04 10.61 -5.41
C ILE A 120 -16.28 10.36 -6.29
N ARG A 121 -16.15 9.64 -7.42
CA ARG A 121 -17.29 9.22 -8.24
C ARG A 121 -18.27 8.34 -7.48
N ALA A 122 -17.78 7.41 -6.65
CA ALA A 122 -18.65 6.60 -5.80
C ALA A 122 -19.42 7.44 -4.78
N CYS A 123 -18.80 8.49 -4.22
CA CYS A 123 -19.47 9.44 -3.33
C CYS A 123 -20.60 10.21 -4.04
N GLN A 124 -20.41 10.58 -5.32
CA GLN A 124 -21.48 11.16 -6.13
C GLN A 124 -22.68 10.21 -6.24
N LEU A 125 -22.45 8.93 -6.55
CA LEU A 125 -23.53 7.94 -6.63
C LEU A 125 -24.25 7.75 -5.30
N LEU A 126 -23.55 7.85 -4.16
CA LEU A 126 -24.19 7.82 -2.84
C LEU A 126 -25.06 9.05 -2.60
N MET A 127 -24.60 10.23 -3.03
CA MET A 127 -25.36 11.48 -2.95
C MET A 127 -26.63 11.43 -3.81
N GLU A 128 -26.52 10.97 -5.06
CA GLU A 128 -27.66 10.80 -5.98
C GLU A 128 -28.70 9.80 -5.47
N ARG A 129 -28.28 8.83 -4.65
CA ARG A 129 -29.16 7.88 -3.95
C ARG A 129 -29.64 8.38 -2.59
N GLU A 130 -29.48 9.67 -2.33
CA GLU A 130 -29.90 10.36 -1.10
C GLU A 130 -29.33 9.72 0.18
N LYS A 131 -28.12 9.16 0.12
CA LYS A 131 -27.43 8.62 1.30
C LYS A 131 -26.66 9.70 2.03
N SER A 132 -26.77 9.69 3.36
CA SER A 132 -26.00 10.58 4.22
C SER A 132 -24.63 9.96 4.52
N PHE A 133 -23.55 10.72 4.31
CA PHE A 133 -22.18 10.30 4.58
C PHE A 133 -21.24 11.51 4.69
N ARG A 134 -20.07 11.28 5.27
CA ARG A 134 -18.86 12.10 5.11
C ARG A 134 -17.73 11.23 4.59
N CYS A 135 -16.84 11.80 3.78
CA CYS A 135 -15.67 11.13 3.25
C CYS A 135 -14.43 11.98 3.53
N GLU A 136 -13.45 11.40 4.23
CA GLU A 136 -12.16 12.01 4.51
C GLU A 136 -11.07 11.25 3.74
N ILE A 137 -10.40 11.94 2.82
CA ILE A 137 -9.24 11.41 2.08
C ILE A 137 -7.98 12.04 2.67
N ILE A 138 -7.11 11.21 3.23
CA ILE A 138 -5.92 11.60 3.97
C ILE A 138 -4.67 11.26 3.17
N GLY A 139 -3.84 12.26 2.92
CA GLY A 139 -2.57 12.13 2.22
C GLY A 139 -2.27 13.33 1.33
N GLU A 140 -1.12 13.26 0.67
CA GLU A 140 -0.60 14.28 -0.23
C GLU A 140 -0.09 13.64 -1.52
N GLY A 141 -0.05 14.42 -2.59
CA GLY A 141 0.47 13.95 -3.87
C GLY A 141 0.11 14.86 -5.03
N LEU A 142 0.61 14.48 -6.21
CA LEU A 142 0.51 15.26 -7.44
C LEU A 142 -0.94 15.51 -7.89
N LEU A 143 -1.87 14.61 -7.53
CA LEU A 143 -3.27 14.69 -7.94
C LEU A 143 -4.13 15.56 -7.01
N GLU A 144 -3.59 16.22 -5.98
CA GLU A 144 -4.42 16.99 -5.05
C GLU A 144 -5.30 18.03 -5.76
N LYS A 145 -4.72 18.81 -6.68
CA LYS A 145 -5.45 19.85 -7.42
C LYS A 145 -6.55 19.25 -8.30
N GLU A 146 -6.26 18.14 -8.97
CA GLU A 146 -7.21 17.44 -9.84
C GLU A 146 -8.37 16.87 -9.02
N LEU A 147 -8.08 16.17 -7.92
CA LEU A 147 -9.09 15.62 -7.02
C LEU A 147 -9.97 16.72 -6.40
N ARG A 148 -9.37 17.86 -6.03
CA ARG A 148 -10.12 19.01 -5.52
C ARG A 148 -11.03 19.61 -6.59
N GLY A 149 -10.57 19.69 -7.84
CA GLY A 149 -11.40 20.09 -8.98
C GLY A 149 -12.57 19.15 -9.20
N GLN A 150 -12.32 17.84 -9.19
CA GLN A 150 -13.37 16.82 -9.32
C GLN A 150 -14.41 16.90 -8.21
N ILE A 151 -14.00 17.13 -6.95
CA ILE A 151 -14.93 17.33 -5.83
C ILE A 151 -15.83 18.56 -6.08
N GLN A 152 -15.28 19.62 -6.67
CA GLN A 152 -16.04 20.83 -7.00
C GLN A 152 -16.99 20.62 -8.18
N GLU A 153 -16.53 19.97 -9.25
CA GLU A 153 -17.33 19.66 -10.44
C GLU A 153 -18.53 18.77 -10.14
N LEU A 154 -18.44 17.94 -9.11
CA LEU A 154 -19.49 17.00 -8.69
C LEU A 154 -20.32 17.51 -7.50
N ASP A 155 -20.14 18.76 -7.08
CA ASP A 155 -20.84 19.39 -5.95
C ASP A 155 -20.73 18.60 -4.62
N LEU A 156 -19.55 18.02 -4.35
CA LEU A 156 -19.28 17.16 -3.19
C LEU A 156 -18.53 17.86 -2.04
N GLN A 157 -18.31 19.18 -2.11
CA GLN A 157 -17.45 19.94 -1.19
C GLN A 157 -17.87 19.82 0.29
N GLU A 158 -19.17 19.69 0.56
CA GLU A 158 -19.69 19.54 1.92
C GLU A 158 -19.54 18.11 2.48
N ARG A 159 -19.31 17.12 1.60
CA ARG A 159 -19.31 15.69 1.94
C ARG A 159 -17.93 15.07 1.85
N VAL A 160 -17.07 15.54 0.95
CA VAL A 160 -15.75 14.96 0.67
C VAL A 160 -14.66 15.98 0.96
N GLN A 161 -13.72 15.64 1.85
CA GLN A 161 -12.62 16.51 2.25
C GLN A 161 -11.25 15.84 1.99
N LEU A 162 -10.34 16.60 1.38
CA LEU A 162 -8.92 16.27 1.32
C LEU A 162 -8.23 16.89 2.54
N LEU A 163 -7.71 16.06 3.44
CA LEU A 163 -7.18 16.51 4.74
C LEU A 163 -5.66 16.75 4.77
N GLY A 164 -4.97 16.53 3.65
CA GLY A 164 -3.51 16.55 3.59
C GLY A 164 -2.87 15.36 4.32
N ALA A 165 -1.55 15.36 4.45
CA ALA A 165 -0.85 14.32 5.19
C ALA A 165 -1.07 14.51 6.70
N LYS A 166 -1.27 13.39 7.41
CA LYS A 166 -1.49 13.36 8.85
C LYS A 166 -0.48 12.45 9.55
N PRO A 167 -0.07 12.77 10.79
CA PRO A 167 0.77 11.88 11.57
C PRO A 167 0.03 10.58 11.90
N GLN A 168 0.78 9.50 12.11
CA GLN A 168 0.23 8.16 12.30
C GLN A 168 -0.82 8.06 13.42
N HIS A 169 -0.66 8.81 14.50
CA HIS A 169 -1.62 8.78 15.61
C HIS A 169 -2.98 9.41 15.23
N GLU A 170 -2.99 10.45 14.39
CA GLU A 170 -4.23 11.02 13.85
C GLU A 170 -4.90 10.05 12.87
N ILE A 171 -4.14 9.39 12.00
CA ILE A 171 -4.66 8.35 11.09
C ILE A 171 -5.37 7.27 11.90
N ARG A 172 -4.74 6.75 12.95
CA ARG A 172 -5.34 5.74 13.84
C ARG A 172 -6.62 6.22 14.51
N ALA A 173 -6.65 7.47 14.97
CA ALA A 173 -7.86 8.05 15.57
C ALA A 173 -9.01 8.15 14.55
N ARG A 174 -8.72 8.51 13.29
CA ARG A 174 -9.70 8.57 12.20
C ARG A 174 -10.21 7.19 11.81
N LEU A 175 -9.33 6.20 11.70
CA LEU A 175 -9.72 4.81 11.47
C LEU A 175 -10.65 4.31 12.59
N ALA A 176 -10.36 4.64 13.85
CA ALA A 176 -11.20 4.26 14.97
C ALA A 176 -12.55 5.00 15.02
N ALA A 177 -12.71 6.13 14.35
CA ALA A 177 -13.98 6.88 14.30
C ALA A 177 -14.78 6.63 13.01
N ALA A 178 -14.20 5.90 12.05
CA ALA A 178 -14.80 5.64 10.75
C ALA A 178 -15.82 4.51 10.81
N GLY A 179 -16.77 4.54 9.88
CA GLY A 179 -17.68 3.43 9.62
C GLY A 179 -17.15 2.44 8.58
N VAL A 180 -16.31 2.90 7.66
CA VAL A 180 -15.68 2.07 6.63
C VAL A 180 -14.36 2.68 6.15
N PHE A 181 -13.38 1.83 5.86
CA PHE A 181 -12.16 2.21 5.15
C PHE A 181 -12.26 1.84 3.68
N VAL A 182 -11.88 2.76 2.79
CA VAL A 182 -11.91 2.54 1.35
C VAL A 182 -10.56 2.85 0.72
N LEU A 183 -9.99 1.88 0.01
CA LEU A 183 -8.78 2.08 -0.79
C LEU A 183 -8.94 1.42 -2.17
N PRO A 184 -9.42 2.16 -3.18
CA PRO A 184 -9.76 1.59 -4.48
C PRO A 184 -8.55 1.57 -5.42
N SER A 185 -7.39 1.04 -4.98
CA SER A 185 -6.17 1.10 -5.78
C SER A 185 -6.35 0.45 -7.16
N VAL A 186 -5.62 0.94 -8.16
CA VAL A 186 -5.62 0.42 -9.54
C VAL A 186 -4.20 0.09 -9.98
N ILE A 187 -4.07 -0.62 -11.10
CA ILE A 187 -2.78 -0.86 -11.74
C ILE A 187 -2.57 0.28 -12.75
N ASP A 188 -1.46 1.01 -12.61
CA ASP A 188 -1.08 2.05 -13.57
C ASP A 188 -0.72 1.41 -14.93
N PRO A 189 -0.80 2.16 -16.05
CA PRO A 189 -0.45 1.64 -17.39
C PRO A 189 0.99 1.12 -17.51
N ASP A 190 1.91 1.60 -16.68
CA ASP A 190 3.31 1.16 -16.61
C ASP A 190 3.50 -0.12 -15.75
N GLY A 191 2.40 -0.70 -15.24
CA GLY A 191 2.42 -1.87 -14.37
C GLY A 191 2.64 -1.55 -12.89
N SER A 192 2.85 -0.28 -12.53
CA SER A 192 2.97 0.14 -11.13
C SER A 192 1.67 -0.15 -10.37
N MET A 193 1.80 -0.86 -9.27
CA MET A 193 0.68 -1.23 -8.41
C MET A 193 1.07 -1.19 -6.94
N ASP A 194 0.12 -1.42 -6.06
CA ASP A 194 0.38 -1.64 -4.64
C ASP A 194 0.66 -3.13 -4.36
N ASN A 195 1.60 -3.39 -3.45
CA ASN A 195 1.87 -4.75 -2.96
C ASN A 195 0.86 -5.13 -1.86
N LEU A 196 0.99 -4.51 -0.68
CA LEU A 196 0.03 -4.54 0.40
C LEU A 196 0.15 -3.21 1.17
N PRO A 197 -0.74 -2.24 0.93
CA PRO A 197 -0.72 -0.99 1.68
C PRO A 197 -0.86 -1.27 3.18
N THR A 198 0.11 -0.85 4.00
CA THR A 198 0.07 -1.04 5.46
C THR A 198 -1.22 -0.52 6.08
N VAL A 199 -1.78 0.55 5.54
CA VAL A 199 -3.02 1.14 6.03
C VAL A 199 -4.26 0.24 5.91
N ILE A 200 -4.25 -0.74 4.99
CA ILE A 200 -5.29 -1.78 4.98
C ILE A 200 -5.19 -2.62 6.26
N MET A 201 -3.97 -3.04 6.64
CA MET A 201 -3.75 -3.80 7.86
C MET A 201 -4.07 -2.96 9.10
N GLU A 202 -3.81 -1.66 9.08
CA GLU A 202 -4.18 -0.72 10.15
C GLU A 202 -5.69 -0.60 10.32
N ALA A 203 -6.44 -0.46 9.22
CA ALA A 203 -7.90 -0.46 9.24
C ALA A 203 -8.46 -1.78 9.79
N MET A 204 -7.92 -2.91 9.34
CA MET A 204 -8.29 -4.22 9.86
C MET A 204 -7.93 -4.40 11.35
N ALA A 205 -6.79 -3.88 11.80
CA ALA A 205 -6.38 -3.91 13.20
C ALA A 205 -7.31 -3.06 14.09
N ALA A 206 -7.90 -1.99 13.54
CA ALA A 206 -8.96 -1.24 14.20
C ALA A 206 -10.33 -1.94 14.13
N GLY A 207 -10.47 -3.10 13.49
CA GLY A 207 -11.77 -3.78 13.32
C GLY A 207 -12.71 -3.07 12.34
N LEU A 208 -12.18 -2.20 11.49
CA LEU A 208 -12.96 -1.42 10.52
C LEU A 208 -13.23 -2.26 9.27
N PRO A 209 -14.47 -2.30 8.73
CA PRO A 209 -14.73 -2.89 7.43
C PRO A 209 -13.88 -2.23 6.34
N VAL A 210 -13.27 -3.03 5.49
CA VAL A 210 -12.39 -2.57 4.40
C VAL A 210 -13.01 -2.87 3.05
N ILE A 211 -13.15 -1.83 2.22
CA ILE A 211 -13.47 -1.93 0.80
C ILE A 211 -12.20 -1.63 0.01
N SER A 212 -11.76 -2.59 -0.81
CA SER A 212 -10.59 -2.41 -1.66
C SER A 212 -10.74 -3.22 -2.95
N THR A 213 -9.88 -2.96 -3.93
CA THR A 213 -9.89 -3.70 -5.21
C THR A 213 -8.98 -4.93 -5.12
N ARG A 214 -9.12 -5.82 -6.11
CA ARG A 214 -8.16 -6.92 -6.31
C ARG A 214 -6.75 -6.44 -6.71
N ALA A 215 -6.59 -5.17 -7.08
CA ALA A 215 -5.30 -4.59 -7.44
C ALA A 215 -4.51 -4.10 -6.21
N ALA A 216 -5.18 -3.74 -5.10
CA ALA A 216 -4.56 -3.41 -3.83
C ALA A 216 -4.04 -4.67 -3.12
N GLY A 217 -3.05 -5.31 -3.73
CA GLY A 217 -2.60 -6.63 -3.33
C GLY A 217 -3.57 -7.71 -3.78
N ARG A 218 -3.16 -8.50 -4.77
CA ARG A 218 -3.70 -9.85 -5.02
C ARG A 218 -3.37 -10.78 -3.83
N CYS A 219 -3.76 -10.33 -2.64
CA CYS A 219 -3.36 -10.76 -1.32
C CYS A 219 -4.52 -11.58 -0.77
N ARG A 220 -4.24 -12.82 -0.37
CA ARG A 220 -5.18 -13.70 0.32
C ARG A 220 -5.51 -13.24 1.76
N CYS A 221 -5.50 -11.95 2.04
CA CYS A 221 -6.33 -11.40 3.12
C CYS A 221 -7.84 -11.51 2.75
N ALA A 222 -8.13 -11.81 1.46
CA ALA A 222 -9.43 -11.95 0.83
C ALA A 222 -10.36 -13.08 1.35
N GLY A 223 -9.99 -13.84 2.38
CA GLY A 223 -10.99 -14.68 3.09
C GLY A 223 -12.13 -13.85 3.72
N TRP A 224 -11.95 -12.53 3.84
CA TRP A 224 -12.95 -11.57 4.29
C TRP A 224 -13.50 -10.66 3.17
N CYS A 225 -12.72 -10.27 2.16
CA CYS A 225 -13.23 -9.44 1.04
C CYS A 225 -14.20 -10.19 0.11
N ASP A 226 -14.06 -11.52 -0.06
CA ASP A 226 -14.99 -12.30 -0.90
C ASP A 226 -16.42 -12.37 -0.32
N ARG A 227 -16.63 -11.93 0.93
CA ARG A 227 -17.96 -11.83 1.56
C ARG A 227 -18.63 -10.47 1.44
N ALA A 228 -17.94 -9.45 0.94
CA ALA A 228 -18.50 -8.11 0.73
C ALA A 228 -19.02 -7.87 -0.70
N SER A 229 -18.97 -8.90 -1.56
CA SER A 229 -19.59 -8.91 -2.89
C SER A 229 -20.94 -9.64 -2.81
N VAL A 230 -21.93 -9.01 -2.20
CA VAL A 230 -23.34 -9.41 -2.33
C VAL A 230 -24.12 -8.22 -2.84
#